data_AF-A0A3N5EM83-F1
#
_entry.id   AF-A0A3N5EM83-F1
#
_cell.length_a   1.000
_cell.length_b   1.000
_cell.length_c   1.000
_cell.angle_alpha   90.00
_cell.angle_beta   90.00
_cell.angle_gamma   90.00
#
_symmetry.space_group_name_H-M   'P 1'
#
loop_
_entity.id
_entity.type
_entity.pdbx_description
1 polymer ?
#
loop_
_entity_poly.entity_id
_entity_poly.type
_entity_poly.pdbx_seq_one_letter_code
_entity_poly.pdbx_strand_id
1 'polypeptide(L)'
;MHTASYDELEKQVADLKKQLQQASRFEGINAVLYKVSKAVSTTTVLDELYPLIREALSEIIDTTNFFVALYDSFHDSITFPYCVDTVDHMYPEVIDISQTESLAAKVIRSRQPLLISRDEDLRRRSMSSRRIPACSVAEVWLGVPLLASDELVGVMAVQSYTDADLYDQTDMQMLVSVAEQVAVAIQRKRWEQDLSENISRLKSIFRAAPVGIGLNIQRVIQEVNPRLCEMTGYAVEELVGQNARMLYPDQESYEYVGREKYRQIKQYQTGTVETRWRRKDGTIIDVLLSSTPLDVDDLHKGVTFTALDITRRIEIENALRESERKFSLAFDASPDSVNINRLEDGLYVEINKGFERLTGYSRDDIAGRTSLDINIWHNSADRQRLVQAIHENGYCENLETLFRRKDGGLVTGLISARVISLHGVPHIISITRDISDRKQAEAERELLMVAIEQTRDIVVVTDQDGAIQYANPAFEKITGYAREESVGRNMRLLKSDKQDGAFYQELWQTISGGTAWNGHIVNRRKDGMLYTEDATISPVCDRSGRITNYVAVKRDITEEIKLAGQLQQALKMESVGRLTGGVAHDFN
;
A
#
# COMPACT_ATOMS: atom_id res chain seq x y z
N MET A 1 -24.65 -27.43 -113.36
CA MET A 1 -23.28 -27.15 -112.87
C MET A 1 -23.10 -25.76 -112.25
N HIS A 2 -24.03 -24.80 -112.40
CA HIS A 2 -23.86 -23.44 -111.83
C HIS A 2 -24.38 -23.23 -110.40
N THR A 3 -25.15 -24.15 -109.83
CA THR A 3 -25.70 -24.01 -108.47
C THR A 3 -24.72 -24.43 -107.37
N ALA A 4 -23.90 -25.46 -107.59
CA ALA A 4 -22.94 -25.96 -106.61
C ALA A 4 -21.82 -24.96 -106.25
N SER A 5 -21.45 -24.06 -107.16
CA SER A 5 -20.41 -23.06 -106.95
C SER A 5 -20.88 -21.83 -106.17
N TYR A 6 -22.19 -21.58 -106.10
CA TYR A 6 -22.74 -20.43 -105.38
C TYR A 6 -22.96 -20.79 -103.90
N ASP A 7 -23.47 -21.99 -103.62
CA ASP A 7 -23.62 -22.53 -102.27
C ASP A 7 -22.27 -22.64 -101.54
N GLU A 8 -21.19 -22.97 -102.26
CA GLU A 8 -19.84 -23.08 -101.68
C GLU A 8 -19.23 -21.70 -101.35
N LEU A 9 -19.56 -20.66 -102.14
CA LEU A 9 -19.15 -19.28 -101.89
C LEU A 9 -19.94 -18.66 -100.74
N GLU A 10 -21.25 -18.90 -100.64
CA GLU A 10 -22.07 -18.46 -99.51
C GLU A 10 -21.59 -19.09 -98.20
N LYS A 11 -21.18 -20.37 -98.24
CA LYS A 11 -20.60 -21.06 -97.10
C LYS A 11 -19.27 -20.45 -96.65
N GLN A 12 -18.39 -20.08 -97.60
CA GLN A 12 -17.13 -19.40 -97.29
C GLN A 12 -17.33 -17.99 -96.73
N VAL A 13 -18.29 -17.21 -97.27
CA VAL A 13 -18.61 -15.88 -96.75
C VAL A 13 -19.23 -15.96 -95.35
N ALA A 14 -20.08 -16.96 -95.10
CA ALA A 14 -20.63 -17.21 -93.77
C ALA A 14 -19.53 -17.60 -92.77
N ASP A 15 -18.57 -18.44 -93.18
CA ASP A 15 -17.45 -18.87 -92.32
C ASP A 15 -16.47 -17.71 -92.03
N LEU A 16 -16.16 -16.87 -93.03
CA LEU A 16 -15.34 -15.66 -92.84
C LEU A 16 -16.03 -14.65 -91.92
N LYS A 17 -17.35 -14.44 -92.07
CA LYS A 17 -18.12 -13.58 -91.16
C LYS A 17 -18.07 -14.11 -89.73
N LYS A 18 -18.18 -15.43 -89.55
CA LYS A 18 -18.10 -16.09 -88.25
C LYS A 18 -16.71 -15.95 -87.62
N GLN A 19 -15.64 -16.09 -88.40
CA GLN A 19 -14.27 -15.87 -87.95
C GLN A 19 -14.00 -14.40 -87.59
N LEU A 20 -14.48 -13.46 -88.39
CA LEU A 20 -14.34 -12.02 -88.12
C LEU A 20 -15.09 -11.62 -86.83
N GLN A 21 -16.27 -12.20 -86.62
CA GLN A 21 -17.08 -11.97 -85.42
C GLN A 21 -16.43 -12.59 -84.16
N GLN A 22 -15.80 -13.77 -84.29
CA GLN A 22 -15.01 -14.36 -83.20
C GLN A 22 -13.74 -13.56 -82.88
N ALA A 23 -13.01 -13.09 -83.89
CA ALA A 23 -11.80 -12.30 -83.69
C ALA A 23 -12.11 -10.94 -83.04
N SER A 24 -13.16 -10.25 -83.50
CA SER A 24 -13.61 -8.98 -82.89
C SER A 24 -14.07 -9.17 -81.44
N ARG A 25 -14.72 -10.29 -81.12
CA ARG A 25 -15.11 -10.62 -79.74
C ARG A 25 -13.89 -10.95 -78.87
N PHE A 26 -12.86 -11.61 -79.40
CA PHE A 26 -11.61 -11.89 -78.69
C PHE A 26 -10.77 -10.63 -78.40
N GLU A 27 -10.72 -9.68 -79.35
CA GLU A 27 -10.11 -8.37 -79.11
C GLU A 27 -10.84 -7.59 -78.02
N GLY A 28 -12.17 -7.63 -78.02
CA GLY A 28 -12.97 -7.05 -76.93
C GLY A 28 -12.60 -7.65 -75.57
N ILE A 29 -12.56 -8.98 -75.45
CA ILE A 29 -12.25 -9.67 -74.18
C ILE A 29 -10.89 -9.21 -73.63
N ASN A 30 -9.86 -9.14 -74.49
CA ASN A 30 -8.54 -8.66 -74.07
C ASN A 30 -8.53 -7.18 -73.67
N ALA A 31 -9.32 -6.34 -74.36
CA ALA A 31 -9.47 -4.93 -73.99
C ALA A 31 -10.12 -4.77 -72.61
N VAL A 32 -11.13 -5.57 -72.30
CA VAL A 32 -11.78 -5.58 -70.97
C VAL A 32 -10.84 -6.11 -69.91
N LEU A 33 -10.14 -7.22 -70.15
CA LEU A 33 -9.13 -7.74 -69.22
C LEU A 33 -8.05 -6.69 -68.92
N TYR A 34 -7.59 -5.96 -69.93
CA TYR A 34 -6.63 -4.87 -69.75
C TYR A 34 -7.22 -3.71 -68.93
N LYS A 35 -8.47 -3.28 -69.20
CA LYS A 35 -9.14 -2.23 -68.43
C LYS A 35 -9.36 -2.63 -66.97
N VAL A 36 -9.79 -3.87 -66.72
CA VAL A 36 -9.96 -4.42 -65.37
C VAL A 36 -8.61 -4.48 -64.66
N SER A 37 -7.57 -5.02 -65.30
CA SER A 37 -6.21 -5.05 -64.73
C SER A 37 -5.67 -3.65 -64.42
N LYS A 38 -5.91 -2.68 -65.31
CA LYS A 38 -5.56 -1.28 -65.08
C LYS A 38 -6.32 -0.70 -63.89
N ALA A 39 -7.65 -0.86 -63.82
CA ALA A 39 -8.48 -0.39 -62.72
C ALA A 39 -7.99 -0.97 -61.37
N VAL A 40 -7.69 -2.27 -61.34
CA VAL A 40 -7.11 -2.97 -60.18
C VAL A 40 -5.79 -2.34 -59.74
N SER A 41 -4.91 -1.97 -60.68
CA SER A 41 -3.60 -1.39 -60.37
C SER A 41 -3.65 0.06 -59.88
N THR A 42 -4.68 0.81 -60.27
CA THR A 42 -4.78 2.25 -59.95
C THR A 42 -5.60 2.54 -58.70
N THR A 43 -6.57 1.70 -58.37
CA THR A 43 -7.52 1.98 -57.29
C THR A 43 -6.99 1.50 -55.94
N THR A 44 -7.12 2.33 -54.90
CA THR A 44 -6.67 2.02 -53.53
C THR A 44 -7.80 1.52 -52.63
N VAL A 45 -9.06 1.82 -52.97
CA VAL A 45 -10.26 1.49 -52.17
C VAL A 45 -11.13 0.48 -52.92
N LEU A 46 -11.56 -0.60 -52.24
CA LEU A 46 -12.38 -1.66 -52.87
C LEU A 46 -13.72 -1.12 -53.41
N ASP A 47 -14.36 -0.19 -52.72
CA ASP A 47 -15.66 0.37 -53.13
C ASP A 47 -15.60 1.15 -54.46
N GLU A 48 -14.43 1.73 -54.78
CA GLU A 48 -14.19 2.39 -56.06
C GLU A 48 -13.82 1.39 -57.18
N LEU A 49 -13.37 0.19 -56.81
CA LEU A 49 -12.94 -0.83 -57.75
C LEU A 49 -14.15 -1.51 -58.43
N TYR A 50 -15.21 -1.82 -57.68
CA TYR A 50 -16.37 -2.53 -58.23
C TYR A 50 -17.11 -1.79 -59.36
N PRO A 51 -17.37 -0.47 -59.27
CA PRO A 51 -17.94 0.30 -60.38
C PRO A 51 -17.08 0.26 -61.64
N LEU A 52 -15.76 0.34 -61.51
CA LEU A 52 -14.83 0.29 -62.65
C LEU A 52 -14.82 -1.09 -63.32
N ILE A 53 -14.93 -2.16 -62.53
CA ILE A 53 -15.07 -3.53 -63.06
C ILE A 53 -16.35 -3.64 -63.87
N ARG A 54 -17.47 -3.16 -63.33
CA ARG A 54 -18.76 -3.16 -64.04
C ARG A 54 -18.71 -2.33 -65.31
N GLU A 55 -18.16 -1.11 -65.26
CA GLU A 55 -18.02 -0.24 -66.42
C GLU A 55 -17.18 -0.91 -67.52
N ALA A 56 -16.06 -1.53 -67.16
CA ALA A 56 -15.25 -2.28 -68.11
C ALA A 56 -16.00 -3.48 -68.71
N LEU A 57 -16.76 -4.24 -67.91
CA LEU A 57 -17.56 -5.37 -68.38
C LEU A 57 -18.71 -4.93 -69.30
N SER A 58 -19.32 -3.77 -69.03
CA SER A 58 -20.50 -3.26 -69.75
C SER A 58 -20.29 -3.03 -71.25
N GLU A 59 -19.04 -2.98 -71.71
CA GLU A 59 -18.69 -2.83 -73.13
C GLU A 59 -18.96 -4.11 -73.94
N ILE A 60 -19.10 -5.26 -73.28
CA ILE A 60 -19.15 -6.58 -73.95
C ILE A 60 -20.29 -7.46 -73.46
N ILE A 61 -20.62 -7.38 -72.18
CA ILE A 61 -21.75 -8.09 -71.59
C ILE A 61 -22.73 -7.10 -70.96
N ASP A 62 -24.02 -7.37 -71.05
CA ASP A 62 -25.01 -6.54 -70.37
C ASP A 62 -24.83 -6.66 -68.85
N THR A 63 -24.46 -5.56 -68.20
CA THR A 63 -24.30 -5.45 -66.74
C THR A 63 -25.37 -4.54 -66.12
N THR A 64 -26.56 -4.46 -66.74
CA THR A 64 -27.68 -3.67 -66.24
C THR A 64 -28.04 -4.10 -64.82
N ASN A 65 -28.12 -5.42 -64.59
CA ASN A 65 -28.17 -6.01 -63.25
C ASN A 65 -26.88 -6.79 -63.01
N PHE A 66 -26.08 -6.33 -62.06
CA PHE A 66 -24.75 -6.85 -61.76
C PHE A 66 -24.46 -6.74 -60.27
N PHE A 67 -23.91 -7.81 -59.67
CA PHE A 67 -23.42 -7.74 -58.31
C PHE A 67 -22.13 -8.52 -58.10
N VAL A 68 -21.38 -8.08 -57.08
CA VAL A 68 -20.26 -8.80 -56.49
C VAL A 68 -20.63 -9.09 -55.05
N ALA A 69 -20.64 -10.37 -54.69
CA ALA A 69 -20.82 -10.85 -53.32
C ALA A 69 -19.50 -11.42 -52.80
N LEU A 70 -19.09 -11.05 -51.59
CA LEU A 70 -17.87 -11.55 -50.98
C LEU A 70 -18.20 -12.62 -49.95
N TYR A 71 -17.42 -13.71 -49.97
CA TYR A 71 -17.58 -14.82 -49.06
C TYR A 71 -16.68 -14.65 -47.83
N ASP A 72 -17.26 -14.88 -46.65
CA ASP A 72 -16.57 -15.03 -45.38
C ASP A 72 -16.63 -16.50 -44.97
N SER A 73 -15.48 -17.17 -45.03
CA SER A 73 -15.35 -18.58 -44.70
C SER A 73 -15.43 -18.87 -43.20
N PHE A 74 -15.18 -17.88 -42.33
CA PHE A 74 -15.24 -18.05 -40.88
C PHE A 74 -16.69 -18.08 -40.39
N HIS A 75 -17.53 -17.19 -40.95
CA HIS A 75 -18.95 -17.09 -40.60
C HIS A 75 -19.88 -17.86 -41.57
N ASP A 76 -19.32 -18.53 -42.58
CA ASP A 76 -20.07 -19.19 -43.68
C ASP A 76 -21.18 -18.30 -44.25
N SER A 77 -20.81 -17.08 -44.65
CA SER A 77 -21.76 -16.06 -45.08
C SER A 77 -21.26 -15.24 -46.27
N ILE A 78 -22.18 -14.55 -46.95
CA ILE A 78 -21.85 -13.57 -47.99
C ILE A 78 -22.37 -12.19 -47.68
N THR A 79 -21.62 -11.19 -48.13
CA THR A 79 -22.01 -9.78 -48.12
C THR A 79 -22.00 -9.23 -49.55
N PHE A 80 -22.81 -8.20 -49.82
CA PHE A 80 -22.94 -7.58 -51.14
C PHE A 80 -22.32 -6.18 -51.15
N PRO A 81 -20.98 -6.04 -51.18
CA PRO A 81 -20.34 -4.74 -51.19
C PRO A 81 -20.66 -3.92 -52.45
N TYR A 82 -21.06 -4.58 -53.53
CA TYR A 82 -21.46 -3.89 -54.75
C TYR A 82 -22.60 -4.62 -55.44
N CYS A 83 -23.69 -3.90 -55.65
CA CYS A 83 -24.85 -4.39 -56.37
C CYS A 83 -25.51 -3.22 -57.12
N VAL A 84 -25.85 -3.46 -58.37
CA VAL A 84 -26.73 -2.60 -59.15
C VAL A 84 -27.78 -3.47 -59.79
N ASP A 85 -29.04 -3.15 -59.55
CA ASP A 85 -30.19 -3.91 -60.04
C ASP A 85 -31.39 -2.97 -60.28
N THR A 86 -32.12 -3.26 -61.36
CA THR A 86 -33.24 -2.44 -61.84
C THR A 86 -34.59 -2.82 -61.25
N VAL A 87 -34.70 -4.00 -60.62
CA VAL A 87 -35.94 -4.54 -60.06
C VAL A 87 -35.84 -4.67 -58.54
N ASP A 88 -34.74 -5.24 -58.04
CA ASP A 88 -34.53 -5.46 -56.61
C ASP A 88 -33.63 -4.36 -56.03
N HIS A 89 -34.18 -3.51 -55.16
CA HIS A 89 -33.43 -2.40 -54.54
C HIS A 89 -33.01 -2.65 -53.09
N MET A 90 -33.37 -3.81 -52.52
CA MET A 90 -33.05 -4.19 -51.15
C MET A 90 -32.34 -5.54 -51.12
N TYR A 91 -31.02 -5.48 -51.02
CA TYR A 91 -30.21 -6.66 -50.73
C TYR A 91 -29.97 -6.75 -49.21
N PRO A 92 -30.10 -7.94 -48.60
CA PRO A 92 -29.71 -8.13 -47.21
C PRO A 92 -28.20 -7.89 -47.04
N GLU A 93 -27.81 -7.24 -45.94
CA GLU A 93 -26.39 -6.93 -45.64
C GLU A 93 -25.52 -8.18 -45.58
N VAL A 94 -26.07 -9.27 -45.01
CA VAL A 94 -25.39 -10.56 -44.85
C VAL A 94 -26.38 -11.69 -45.15
N ILE A 95 -25.95 -12.71 -45.92
CA ILE A 95 -26.69 -13.95 -46.12
C ILE A 95 -25.85 -15.13 -45.61
N ASP A 96 -26.40 -15.90 -44.67
CA ASP A 96 -25.82 -17.17 -44.23
C ASP A 96 -25.92 -18.22 -45.36
N ILE A 97 -24.77 -18.72 -45.79
CA ILE A 97 -24.67 -19.69 -46.88
C ILE A 97 -25.26 -21.03 -46.48
N SER A 98 -25.11 -21.47 -45.24
CA SER A 98 -25.67 -22.75 -44.76
C SER A 98 -27.20 -22.76 -44.74
N GLN A 99 -27.84 -21.60 -44.61
CA GLN A 99 -29.28 -21.47 -44.41
C GLN A 99 -30.06 -21.03 -45.66
N THR A 100 -29.37 -20.84 -46.79
CA THR A 100 -29.97 -20.36 -48.05
C THR A 100 -29.85 -21.36 -49.20
N GLU A 101 -30.76 -21.26 -50.15
CA GLU A 101 -30.74 -21.98 -51.44
C GLU A 101 -30.48 -21.04 -52.62
N SER A 102 -29.96 -19.84 -52.34
CA SER A 102 -29.68 -18.83 -53.36
C SER A 102 -28.71 -19.33 -54.44
N LEU A 103 -28.81 -18.75 -55.64
CA LEU A 103 -27.94 -19.10 -56.76
C LEU A 103 -26.48 -18.77 -56.46
N ALA A 104 -26.22 -17.65 -55.79
CA ALA A 104 -24.88 -17.31 -55.30
C ALA A 104 -24.33 -18.36 -54.32
N ALA A 105 -25.14 -18.87 -53.38
CA ALA A 105 -24.71 -19.93 -52.47
C ALA A 105 -24.40 -21.25 -53.20
N LYS A 106 -25.11 -21.56 -54.30
CA LYS A 106 -24.77 -22.73 -55.12
C LYS A 106 -23.41 -22.58 -55.79
N VAL A 107 -23.12 -21.41 -56.36
CA VAL A 107 -21.80 -21.12 -56.96
C VAL A 107 -20.69 -21.24 -55.91
N ILE A 108 -20.92 -20.78 -54.68
CA ILE A 108 -19.96 -20.90 -53.57
C ILE A 108 -19.70 -22.34 -53.20
N ARG A 109 -20.76 -23.14 -53.01
CA ARG A 109 -20.66 -24.56 -52.63
C ARG A 109 -20.05 -25.41 -53.75
N SER A 110 -20.42 -25.16 -55.00
CA SER A 110 -19.92 -25.92 -56.14
C SER A 110 -18.52 -25.49 -56.57
N ARG A 111 -18.16 -24.21 -56.32
CA ARG A 111 -17.00 -23.52 -56.90
C ARG A 111 -16.97 -23.60 -58.43
N GLN A 112 -18.14 -23.70 -59.06
CA GLN A 112 -18.30 -23.82 -60.51
C GLN A 112 -19.21 -22.70 -61.02
N PRO A 113 -18.97 -22.17 -62.24
CA PRO A 113 -19.86 -21.21 -62.86
C PRO A 113 -21.23 -21.83 -63.10
N LEU A 114 -22.26 -21.00 -63.06
CA LEU A 114 -23.65 -21.41 -63.16
C LEU A 114 -24.40 -20.45 -64.07
N LEU A 115 -24.80 -20.94 -65.24
CA LEU A 115 -25.69 -20.27 -66.19
C LEU A 115 -27.04 -21.00 -66.19
N ILE A 116 -28.12 -20.28 -65.90
CA ILE A 116 -29.47 -20.84 -65.91
C ILE A 116 -30.38 -19.92 -66.72
N SER A 117 -31.05 -20.48 -67.72
CA SER A 117 -32.03 -19.83 -68.60
C SER A 117 -33.25 -20.73 -68.77
N ARG A 118 -34.47 -20.17 -68.80
CA ARG A 118 -35.73 -20.86 -69.13
C ARG A 118 -36.06 -22.10 -68.30
N ASP A 119 -35.41 -22.29 -67.15
CA ASP A 119 -35.58 -23.47 -66.32
C ASP A 119 -36.82 -23.34 -65.41
N GLU A 120 -37.71 -24.35 -65.43
CA GLU A 120 -38.81 -24.46 -64.45
C GLU A 120 -38.26 -24.43 -63.00
N ASP A 121 -37.01 -24.83 -62.78
CA ASP A 121 -36.35 -24.77 -61.47
C ASP A 121 -36.05 -23.34 -60.98
N LEU A 122 -35.87 -22.33 -61.85
CA LEU A 122 -35.76 -20.92 -61.40
C LEU A 122 -37.07 -20.45 -60.76
N ARG A 123 -38.20 -20.83 -61.38
CA ARG A 123 -39.56 -20.50 -60.91
C ARG A 123 -39.99 -21.36 -59.71
N ARG A 124 -39.60 -22.65 -59.65
CA ARG A 124 -39.89 -23.53 -58.51
C ARG A 124 -39.08 -23.17 -57.26
N ARG A 125 -37.81 -22.75 -57.42
CA ARG A 125 -36.92 -22.45 -56.29
C ARG A 125 -37.10 -21.05 -55.69
N SER A 126 -37.65 -20.11 -56.46
CA SER A 126 -38.16 -18.86 -55.89
C SER A 126 -39.42 -19.08 -55.04
N MET A 127 -40.21 -20.13 -55.36
CA MET A 127 -41.41 -20.49 -54.60
C MET A 127 -41.18 -21.48 -53.44
N SER A 128 -40.09 -22.26 -53.43
CA SER A 128 -39.84 -23.29 -52.40
C SER A 128 -39.11 -22.80 -51.15
N SER A 129 -38.58 -21.58 -51.15
CA SER A 129 -37.64 -21.12 -50.13
C SER A 129 -38.27 -20.09 -49.21
N ARG A 130 -38.89 -20.54 -48.10
CA ARG A 130 -39.38 -19.69 -46.97
C ARG A 130 -38.29 -18.81 -46.29
N ARG A 131 -37.10 -18.66 -46.89
CA ARG A 131 -35.88 -18.12 -46.27
C ARG A 131 -35.01 -17.24 -47.18
N ILE A 132 -35.50 -16.79 -48.35
CA ILE A 132 -34.79 -15.79 -49.16
C ILE A 132 -35.61 -14.49 -49.10
N PRO A 133 -35.04 -13.36 -48.62
CA PRO A 133 -35.72 -12.07 -48.69
C PRO A 133 -35.92 -11.71 -50.15
N ALA A 134 -37.19 -11.68 -50.59
CA ALA A 134 -37.71 -11.01 -51.78
C ALA A 134 -36.70 -10.64 -52.88
N CYS A 135 -36.12 -11.62 -53.58
CA CYS A 135 -35.48 -11.36 -54.87
C CYS A 135 -36.44 -11.77 -55.98
N SER A 136 -36.60 -10.89 -56.95
CA SER A 136 -37.43 -11.10 -58.13
C SER A 136 -36.83 -12.21 -59.01
N VAL A 137 -37.68 -12.98 -59.69
CA VAL A 137 -37.21 -14.10 -60.51
C VAL A 137 -36.66 -13.56 -61.83
N ALA A 138 -35.35 -13.70 -62.04
CA ALA A 138 -34.72 -13.43 -63.34
C ALA A 138 -35.13 -14.49 -64.38
N GLU A 139 -35.27 -14.07 -65.64
CA GLU A 139 -35.50 -14.95 -66.79
C GLU A 139 -34.19 -15.67 -67.21
N VAL A 140 -33.04 -15.05 -66.92
CA VAL A 140 -31.71 -15.66 -67.02
C VAL A 140 -30.78 -15.15 -65.90
N TRP A 141 -29.97 -16.04 -65.35
CA TRP A 141 -28.97 -15.74 -64.32
C TRP A 141 -27.63 -16.40 -64.66
N LEU A 142 -26.56 -15.61 -64.59
CA LEU A 142 -25.20 -16.08 -64.79
C LEU A 142 -24.33 -15.62 -63.61
N GLY A 143 -23.81 -16.58 -62.85
CA GLY A 143 -22.87 -16.31 -61.77
C GLY A 143 -21.62 -17.15 -61.88
N VAL A 144 -20.49 -16.53 -61.55
CA VAL A 144 -19.16 -17.16 -61.60
C VAL A 144 -18.46 -17.00 -60.25
N PRO A 145 -17.69 -18.02 -59.81
CA PRO A 145 -16.93 -17.92 -58.58
C PRO A 145 -15.74 -16.97 -58.76
N LEU A 146 -15.46 -16.15 -57.75
CA LEU A 146 -14.25 -15.35 -57.66
C LEU A 146 -13.17 -16.19 -56.96
N LEU A 147 -12.29 -16.82 -57.74
CA LEU A 147 -11.23 -17.70 -57.24
C LEU A 147 -9.85 -17.03 -57.39
N ALA A 148 -9.11 -16.95 -56.29
CA ALA A 148 -7.73 -16.46 -56.27
C ALA A 148 -6.80 -17.54 -55.71
N SER A 149 -5.97 -18.15 -56.57
CA SER A 149 -5.04 -19.24 -56.18
C SER A 149 -5.71 -20.34 -55.33
N ASP A 150 -6.86 -20.84 -55.78
CA ASP A 150 -7.74 -21.84 -55.12
C ASP A 150 -8.56 -21.37 -53.89
N GLU A 151 -8.36 -20.14 -53.42
CA GLU A 151 -9.20 -19.53 -52.39
C GLU A 151 -10.46 -18.90 -53.02
N LEU A 152 -11.62 -19.22 -52.45
CA LEU A 152 -12.90 -18.65 -52.87
C LEU A 152 -13.12 -17.31 -52.17
N VAL A 153 -12.97 -16.23 -52.93
CA VAL A 153 -13.14 -14.84 -52.47
C VAL A 153 -14.62 -14.44 -52.45
N GLY A 154 -15.44 -15.01 -53.35
CA GLY A 154 -16.83 -14.63 -53.50
C GLY A 154 -17.47 -15.10 -54.80
N VAL A 155 -18.51 -14.38 -55.23
CA VAL A 155 -19.26 -14.60 -56.47
C VAL A 155 -19.46 -13.28 -57.20
N MET A 156 -19.34 -13.31 -58.51
CA MET A 156 -19.74 -12.22 -59.39
C MET A 156 -20.87 -12.71 -60.28
N ALA A 157 -21.94 -11.93 -60.45
CA ALA A 157 -23.09 -12.36 -61.22
C ALA A 157 -23.75 -11.23 -62.01
N VAL A 158 -24.39 -11.62 -63.11
CA VAL A 158 -25.25 -10.80 -63.97
C VAL A 158 -26.59 -11.50 -64.16
N GLN A 159 -27.65 -10.71 -64.36
CA GLN A 159 -29.00 -11.24 -64.53
C GLN A 159 -29.89 -10.35 -65.41
N SER A 160 -30.91 -10.96 -66.02
CA SER A 160 -31.94 -10.24 -66.77
C SER A 160 -33.33 -10.75 -66.43
N TYR A 161 -34.27 -9.80 -66.34
CA TYR A 161 -35.69 -10.06 -66.03
C TYR A 161 -36.57 -10.08 -67.26
N THR A 162 -36.05 -9.68 -68.43
CA THR A 162 -36.84 -9.45 -69.64
C THR A 162 -36.42 -10.32 -70.82
N ASP A 163 -35.19 -10.83 -70.82
CA ASP A 163 -34.66 -11.63 -71.92
C ASP A 163 -33.94 -12.87 -71.37
N ALA A 164 -34.55 -14.03 -71.58
CA ALA A 164 -34.00 -15.31 -71.13
C ALA A 164 -32.79 -15.79 -71.95
N ASP A 165 -32.56 -15.25 -73.14
CA ASP A 165 -31.46 -15.66 -74.02
C ASP A 165 -30.31 -14.65 -74.01
N LEU A 166 -30.33 -13.67 -73.10
CA LEU A 166 -29.37 -12.57 -73.06
C LEU A 166 -27.92 -13.03 -72.82
N TYR A 167 -27.74 -14.12 -72.06
CA TYR A 167 -26.42 -14.65 -71.74
C TYR A 167 -26.26 -16.09 -72.24
N ASP A 168 -25.15 -16.37 -72.90
CA ASP A 168 -24.80 -17.69 -73.43
C ASP A 168 -23.55 -18.30 -72.76
N GLN A 169 -23.13 -19.48 -73.22
CA GLN A 169 -21.90 -20.13 -72.73
C GLN A 169 -20.62 -19.33 -73.01
N THR A 170 -20.61 -18.52 -74.06
CA THR A 170 -19.48 -17.66 -74.42
C THR A 170 -19.35 -16.54 -73.39
N ASP A 171 -20.47 -15.94 -72.98
CA ASP A 171 -20.50 -14.90 -71.94
C ASP A 171 -20.06 -15.45 -70.58
N MET A 172 -20.47 -16.69 -70.25
CA MET A 172 -20.00 -17.38 -69.06
C MET A 172 -18.48 -17.58 -69.07
N GLN A 173 -17.91 -18.08 -70.18
CA GLN A 173 -16.46 -18.29 -70.29
C GLN A 173 -15.68 -16.97 -70.14
N MET A 174 -16.18 -15.90 -70.76
CA MET A 174 -15.61 -14.57 -70.60
C MET A 174 -15.66 -14.11 -69.15
N LEU A 175 -16.82 -14.21 -68.51
CA LEU A 175 -17.02 -13.73 -67.13
C LEU A 175 -16.13 -14.51 -66.16
N VAL A 176 -15.92 -15.81 -66.37
CA VAL A 176 -14.93 -16.62 -65.62
C VAL A 176 -13.51 -16.07 -65.79
N SER A 177 -13.07 -15.75 -67.01
CA SER A 177 -11.73 -15.18 -67.24
C SER A 177 -11.53 -13.83 -66.55
N VAL A 178 -12.56 -12.99 -66.51
CA VAL A 178 -12.49 -11.70 -65.78
C VAL A 178 -12.56 -11.92 -64.27
N ALA A 179 -13.38 -12.87 -63.80
CA ALA A 179 -13.57 -13.20 -62.40
C ALA A 179 -12.26 -13.58 -61.69
N GLU A 180 -11.37 -14.33 -62.35
CA GLU A 180 -10.06 -14.68 -61.79
C GLU A 180 -9.20 -13.43 -61.51
N GLN A 181 -9.14 -12.49 -62.47
CA GLN A 181 -8.38 -11.25 -62.31
C GLN A 181 -8.97 -10.36 -61.20
N VAL A 182 -10.30 -10.29 -61.14
CA VAL A 182 -11.03 -9.56 -60.09
C VAL A 182 -10.80 -10.20 -58.71
N ALA A 183 -10.80 -11.52 -58.62
CA ALA A 183 -10.59 -12.24 -57.37
C ALA A 183 -9.20 -11.97 -56.78
N VAL A 184 -8.14 -12.08 -57.60
CA VAL A 184 -6.75 -11.80 -57.18
C VAL A 184 -6.61 -10.35 -56.68
N ALA A 185 -7.24 -9.40 -57.35
CA ALA A 185 -7.25 -8.00 -56.95
C ALA A 185 -7.89 -7.78 -55.58
N ILE A 186 -9.08 -8.35 -55.37
CA ILE A 186 -9.83 -8.22 -54.13
C ILE A 186 -9.05 -8.85 -52.97
N GLN A 187 -8.50 -10.05 -53.15
CA GLN A 187 -7.71 -10.75 -52.12
C GLN A 187 -6.49 -9.93 -51.71
N ARG A 188 -5.73 -9.41 -52.69
CA ARG A 188 -4.57 -8.57 -52.42
C ARG A 188 -4.95 -7.32 -51.61
N LYS A 189 -6.04 -6.65 -51.98
CA LYS A 189 -6.48 -5.43 -51.30
C LYS A 189 -6.93 -5.69 -49.86
N ARG A 190 -7.61 -6.81 -49.61
CA ARG A 190 -7.95 -7.25 -48.25
C ARG A 190 -6.72 -7.49 -47.40
N TRP A 191 -5.70 -8.20 -47.91
CA TRP A 191 -4.45 -8.39 -47.18
C TRP A 191 -3.70 -7.09 -46.89
N GLU A 192 -3.67 -6.15 -47.84
CA GLU A 192 -3.08 -4.82 -47.62
C GLU A 192 -3.81 -4.07 -46.48
N GLN A 193 -5.15 -4.13 -46.44
CA GLN A 193 -5.96 -3.52 -45.38
C GLN A 193 -5.75 -4.20 -44.02
N ASP A 194 -5.86 -5.53 -43.95
CA ASP A 194 -5.68 -6.30 -42.72
C ASP A 194 -4.29 -6.09 -42.11
N LEU A 195 -3.26 -6.05 -42.96
CA LEU A 195 -1.89 -5.77 -42.52
C LEU A 195 -1.77 -4.35 -41.96
N SER A 196 -2.35 -3.36 -42.65
CA SER A 196 -2.34 -1.96 -42.20
C SER A 196 -3.06 -1.76 -40.87
N GLU A 197 -4.22 -2.41 -40.69
CA GLU A 197 -5.00 -2.37 -39.45
C GLU A 197 -4.24 -3.04 -38.30
N ASN A 198 -3.67 -4.23 -38.54
CA ASN A 198 -2.85 -4.92 -37.55
C ASN A 198 -1.60 -4.11 -37.14
N ILE A 199 -0.89 -3.50 -38.08
CA ILE A 199 0.25 -2.62 -37.79
C ILE A 199 -0.21 -1.41 -36.96
N SER A 200 -1.34 -0.81 -37.31
CA SER A 200 -1.89 0.35 -36.58
C SER A 200 -2.28 -0.04 -35.15
N ARG A 201 -2.88 -1.21 -34.96
CA ARG A 201 -3.23 -1.79 -33.66
C ARG A 201 -1.98 -2.04 -32.81
N LEU A 202 -0.95 -2.66 -33.37
CA LEU A 202 0.31 -2.91 -32.65
C LEU A 202 1.03 -1.61 -32.27
N LYS A 203 1.07 -0.62 -33.18
CA LYS A 203 1.61 0.73 -32.89
C LYS A 203 0.84 1.42 -31.76
N SER A 204 -0.48 1.25 -31.70
CA SER A 204 -1.31 1.78 -30.63
C SER A 204 -0.94 1.16 -29.27
N ILE A 205 -0.86 -0.17 -29.19
CA ILE A 205 -0.43 -0.90 -27.97
C ILE A 205 0.97 -0.45 -27.53
N PHE A 206 1.91 -0.38 -28.47
CA PHE A 206 3.28 0.03 -28.22
C PHE A 206 3.35 1.45 -27.61
N ARG A 207 2.53 2.39 -28.11
CA ARG A 207 2.47 3.77 -27.62
C ARG A 207 1.73 3.92 -26.28
N ALA A 208 0.63 3.20 -26.10
CA ALA A 208 -0.24 3.34 -24.92
C ALA A 208 0.25 2.53 -23.70
N ALA A 209 1.23 1.65 -23.87
CA ALA A 209 1.76 0.84 -22.78
C ALA A 209 2.28 1.72 -21.62
N PRO A 210 1.88 1.46 -20.37
CA PRO A 210 2.34 2.22 -19.20
C PRO A 210 3.79 1.90 -18.81
N VAL A 211 4.43 0.97 -19.50
CA VAL A 211 5.82 0.54 -19.36
C VAL A 211 6.66 1.04 -20.53
N GLY A 212 7.95 1.25 -20.30
CA GLY A 212 8.89 1.49 -21.39
C GLY A 212 9.10 0.20 -22.17
N ILE A 213 8.84 0.20 -23.47
CA ILE A 213 9.07 -0.94 -24.35
C ILE A 213 10.20 -0.59 -25.31
N GLY A 214 11.11 -1.52 -25.54
CA GLY A 214 12.09 -1.39 -26.61
C GLY A 214 12.55 -2.71 -27.20
N LEU A 215 13.19 -2.64 -28.36
CA LEU A 215 13.83 -3.75 -29.04
C LEU A 215 15.34 -3.59 -28.97
N ASN A 216 16.04 -4.61 -28.48
CA ASN A 216 17.50 -4.65 -28.47
C ASN A 216 18.02 -5.72 -29.43
N ILE A 217 18.89 -5.34 -30.35
CA ILE A 217 19.66 -6.28 -31.18
C ILE A 217 21.13 -6.14 -30.78
N GLN A 218 21.77 -7.24 -30.37
CA GLN A 218 23.16 -7.22 -29.89
C GLN A 218 23.45 -6.15 -28.81
N ARG A 219 22.47 -5.91 -27.92
CA ARG A 219 22.50 -4.89 -26.86
C ARG A 219 22.52 -3.42 -27.35
N VAL A 220 22.24 -3.20 -28.63
CA VAL A 220 21.97 -1.88 -29.20
C VAL A 220 20.46 -1.69 -29.28
N ILE A 221 19.99 -0.55 -28.80
CA ILE A 221 18.57 -0.18 -28.82
C ILE A 221 18.19 0.15 -30.26
N GLN A 222 17.22 -0.55 -30.82
CA GLN A 222 16.75 -0.35 -32.19
C GLN A 222 15.43 0.40 -32.23
N GLU A 223 14.54 0.11 -31.28
CA GLU A 223 13.24 0.74 -31.19
C GLU A 223 12.87 0.99 -29.73
N VAL A 224 12.11 2.05 -29.50
CA VAL A 224 11.64 2.47 -28.18
C VAL A 224 10.24 3.08 -28.29
N ASN A 225 9.40 2.87 -27.28
CA ASN A 225 8.13 3.56 -27.19
C ASN A 225 8.28 4.92 -26.47
N PRO A 226 7.30 5.84 -26.60
CA PRO A 226 7.34 7.14 -25.93
C PRO A 226 7.50 7.03 -24.42
N ARG A 227 6.90 6.00 -23.81
CA ARG A 227 6.99 5.77 -22.36
C ARG A 227 8.42 5.52 -21.87
N LEU A 228 9.24 4.83 -22.65
CA LEU A 228 10.65 4.61 -22.32
C LEU A 228 11.44 5.92 -22.35
N CYS A 229 11.15 6.80 -23.33
CA CYS A 229 11.74 8.14 -23.41
C CYS A 229 11.38 8.99 -22.19
N GLU A 230 10.09 9.05 -21.81
CA GLU A 230 9.63 9.76 -20.61
C GLU A 230 10.32 9.24 -19.34
N MET A 231 10.41 7.92 -19.19
CA MET A 231 10.99 7.27 -18.01
C MET A 231 12.50 7.49 -17.89
N THR A 232 13.22 7.55 -19.01
CA THR A 232 14.68 7.68 -19.03
C THR A 232 15.17 9.12 -19.20
N GLY A 233 14.31 10.01 -19.70
CA GLY A 233 14.61 11.40 -20.03
C GLY A 233 15.37 11.60 -21.36
N TYR A 234 15.61 10.54 -22.13
CA TYR A 234 16.28 10.61 -23.42
C TYR A 234 15.26 10.67 -24.57
N ALA A 235 15.57 11.46 -25.61
CA ALA A 235 14.80 11.45 -26.85
C ALA A 235 15.01 10.15 -27.63
N VAL A 236 14.11 9.84 -28.57
CA VAL A 236 14.18 8.61 -29.39
C VAL A 236 15.49 8.55 -30.16
N GLU A 237 15.92 9.67 -30.72
CA GLU A 237 17.14 9.81 -31.54
C GLU A 237 18.42 9.65 -30.69
N GLU A 238 18.32 9.86 -29.38
CA GLU A 238 19.42 9.68 -28.43
C GLU A 238 19.50 8.24 -27.91
N LEU A 239 18.41 7.48 -27.98
CA LEU A 239 18.36 6.08 -27.53
C LEU A 239 18.64 5.12 -28.69
N VAL A 240 18.01 5.32 -29.84
CA VAL A 240 18.11 4.41 -30.99
C VAL A 240 19.53 4.45 -31.55
N GLY A 241 20.09 3.27 -31.81
CA GLY A 241 21.48 3.08 -32.26
C GLY A 241 22.51 3.10 -31.13
N GLN A 242 22.13 3.44 -29.89
CA GLN A 242 23.05 3.43 -28.75
C GLN A 242 23.07 2.09 -28.02
N ASN A 243 24.19 1.80 -27.37
CA ASN A 243 24.30 0.63 -26.51
C ASN A 243 23.48 0.82 -25.23
N ALA A 244 22.67 -0.17 -24.87
CA ALA A 244 21.82 -0.11 -23.67
C ALA A 244 22.59 0.14 -22.37
N ARG A 245 23.92 -0.06 -22.36
CA ARG A 245 24.84 0.28 -21.26
C ARG A 245 24.68 1.73 -20.75
N MET A 246 24.30 2.68 -21.61
CA MET A 246 24.11 4.08 -21.24
C MET A 246 23.06 4.26 -20.13
N LEU A 247 22.05 3.38 -20.09
CA LEU A 247 20.97 3.40 -19.11
C LEU A 247 21.40 2.88 -17.75
N TYR A 248 22.63 2.34 -17.58
CA TYR A 248 23.08 1.75 -16.33
C TYR A 248 24.06 2.66 -15.59
N PRO A 249 23.99 2.73 -14.26
CA PRO A 249 24.92 3.55 -13.46
C PRO A 249 26.36 3.05 -13.59
N ASP A 250 26.57 1.73 -13.53
CA ASP A 250 27.87 1.06 -13.48
C ASP A 250 27.90 -0.19 -14.38
N GLN A 251 29.11 -0.74 -14.58
CA GLN A 251 29.34 -1.86 -15.50
C GLN A 251 28.81 -3.17 -14.91
N GLU A 252 28.90 -3.32 -13.59
CA GLU A 252 28.48 -4.52 -12.87
C GLU A 252 26.98 -4.75 -13.02
N SER A 253 26.17 -3.72 -12.83
CA SER A 253 24.71 -3.76 -13.00
C SER A 253 24.31 -4.17 -14.42
N TYR A 254 24.99 -3.61 -15.42
CA TYR A 254 24.76 -3.96 -16.83
C TYR A 254 25.10 -5.42 -17.15
N GLU A 255 26.23 -5.91 -16.64
CA GLU A 255 26.66 -7.30 -16.85
C GLU A 255 25.80 -8.29 -16.08
N TYR A 256 25.39 -7.96 -14.86
CA TYR A 256 24.48 -8.73 -14.03
C TYR A 256 23.17 -9.00 -14.77
N VAL A 257 22.52 -7.94 -15.29
CA VAL A 257 21.30 -8.08 -16.08
C VAL A 257 21.53 -8.95 -17.30
N GLY A 258 22.66 -8.79 -17.99
CA GLY A 258 23.02 -9.68 -19.09
C GLY A 258 23.03 -11.15 -18.66
N ARG A 259 23.78 -11.50 -17.61
CA ARG A 259 23.91 -12.88 -17.13
C ARG A 259 22.56 -13.47 -16.71
N GLU A 260 21.81 -12.78 -15.86
CA GLU A 260 20.55 -13.30 -15.32
C GLU A 260 19.46 -13.39 -16.38
N LYS A 261 19.31 -12.36 -17.22
CA LYS A 261 18.29 -12.35 -18.28
C LYS A 261 18.52 -13.47 -19.29
N TYR A 262 19.75 -13.65 -19.79
CA TYR A 262 20.04 -14.72 -20.76
C TYR A 262 19.90 -16.12 -20.14
N ARG A 263 20.20 -16.27 -18.84
CA ARG A 263 19.96 -17.52 -18.12
C ARG A 263 18.46 -17.85 -18.06
N GLN A 264 17.63 -16.90 -17.65
CA GLN A 264 16.18 -17.10 -17.53
C GLN A 264 15.51 -17.33 -18.88
N ILE A 265 15.88 -16.58 -19.93
CA ILE A 265 15.34 -16.78 -21.29
C ILE A 265 15.60 -18.20 -21.79
N LYS A 266 16.79 -18.76 -21.54
CA LYS A 266 17.10 -20.15 -21.92
C LYS A 266 16.23 -21.19 -21.19
N GLN A 267 15.76 -20.87 -19.99
CA GLN A 267 15.01 -21.80 -19.14
C GLN A 267 13.49 -21.65 -19.28
N TYR A 268 13.00 -20.43 -19.42
CA TYR A 268 11.58 -20.07 -19.34
C TYR A 268 11.08 -19.26 -20.54
N GLN A 269 11.90 -19.13 -21.60
CA GLN A 269 11.65 -18.30 -22.80
C GLN A 269 11.48 -16.80 -22.52
N THR A 270 11.48 -16.39 -21.26
CA THR A 270 11.38 -15.00 -20.79
C THR A 270 12.35 -14.81 -19.62
N GLY A 271 12.79 -13.57 -19.40
CA GLY A 271 13.66 -13.24 -18.27
C GLY A 271 13.26 -11.93 -17.62
N THR A 272 13.13 -11.94 -16.30
CA THR A 272 12.76 -10.78 -15.48
C THR A 272 13.79 -10.55 -14.38
N VAL A 273 14.23 -9.30 -14.24
CA VAL A 273 15.25 -8.90 -13.26
C VAL A 273 15.00 -7.46 -12.79
N GLU A 274 15.20 -7.24 -11.49
CA GLU A 274 15.23 -5.90 -10.92
C GLU A 274 16.66 -5.33 -11.06
N THR A 275 16.77 -4.10 -11.56
CA THR A 275 18.05 -3.42 -11.77
C THR A 275 17.89 -1.93 -11.56
N ARG A 276 19.01 -1.22 -11.45
CA ARG A 276 19.02 0.25 -11.41
C ARG A 276 19.37 0.82 -12.76
N TRP A 277 18.64 1.85 -13.17
CA TRP A 277 18.94 2.67 -14.34
C TRP A 277 19.30 4.10 -13.95
N ARG A 278 20.11 4.76 -14.78
CA ARG A 278 20.44 6.17 -14.68
C ARG A 278 19.74 6.94 -15.80
N ARG A 279 18.93 7.91 -15.42
CA ARG A 279 18.27 8.86 -16.34
C ARG A 279 19.28 9.86 -16.91
N LYS A 280 18.87 10.61 -17.94
CA LYS A 280 19.68 11.65 -18.60
C LYS A 280 20.17 12.73 -17.64
N ASP A 281 19.34 13.12 -16.67
CA ASP A 281 19.67 14.11 -15.63
C ASP A 281 20.60 13.57 -14.52
N GLY A 282 20.98 12.29 -14.59
CA GLY A 282 21.83 11.62 -13.61
C GLY A 282 21.08 10.96 -12.45
N THR A 283 19.76 11.15 -12.33
CA THR A 283 18.96 10.48 -11.29
C THR A 283 18.92 8.97 -11.50
N ILE A 284 18.91 8.23 -10.40
CA ILE A 284 18.84 6.77 -10.42
C ILE A 284 17.40 6.33 -10.14
N ILE A 285 16.93 5.36 -10.92
CA ILE A 285 15.64 4.72 -10.74
C ILE A 285 15.80 3.21 -10.63
N ASP A 286 14.93 2.59 -9.85
CA ASP A 286 14.79 1.14 -9.81
C ASP A 286 13.82 0.68 -10.89
N VAL A 287 14.24 -0.32 -11.67
CA VAL A 287 13.54 -0.79 -12.86
C VAL A 287 13.36 -2.30 -12.79
N LEU A 288 12.11 -2.74 -12.91
CA LEU A 288 11.79 -4.11 -13.23
C LEU A 288 11.88 -4.30 -14.75
N LEU A 289 12.93 -5.00 -15.19
CA LEU A 289 13.17 -5.29 -16.58
C LEU A 289 12.71 -6.70 -16.90
N SER A 290 11.75 -6.83 -17.82
CA SER A 290 11.35 -8.12 -18.40
C SER A 290 11.73 -8.18 -19.87
N SER A 291 11.97 -9.37 -20.39
CA SER A 291 12.42 -9.51 -21.78
C SER A 291 12.07 -10.85 -22.41
N THR A 292 11.73 -10.79 -23.68
CA THR A 292 11.31 -11.92 -24.52
C THR A 292 12.00 -11.82 -25.87
N PRO A 293 12.66 -12.88 -26.36
CA PRO A 293 13.30 -12.87 -27.66
C PRO A 293 12.27 -12.84 -28.79
N LEU A 294 12.62 -12.23 -29.93
CA LEU A 294 11.77 -12.29 -31.13
C LEU A 294 11.73 -13.70 -31.72
N ASP A 295 12.81 -14.44 -31.56
CA ASP A 295 12.95 -15.84 -31.93
C ASP A 295 13.68 -16.56 -30.80
N VAL A 296 13.03 -17.58 -30.22
CA VAL A 296 13.56 -18.31 -29.07
C VAL A 296 14.80 -19.11 -29.44
N ASP A 297 14.90 -19.55 -30.69
CA ASP A 297 16.02 -20.35 -31.19
C ASP A 297 17.17 -19.47 -31.72
N ASP A 298 16.88 -18.20 -32.06
CA ASP A 298 17.86 -17.23 -32.54
C ASP A 298 17.76 -15.86 -31.85
N LEU A 299 18.49 -15.71 -30.75
CA LEU A 299 18.60 -14.46 -30.01
C LEU A 299 19.25 -13.30 -30.79
N HIS A 300 19.91 -13.57 -31.93
CA HIS A 300 20.51 -12.52 -32.75
C HIS A 300 19.47 -11.69 -33.49
N LYS A 301 18.27 -12.23 -33.72
CA LYS A 301 17.14 -11.47 -34.30
C LYS A 301 16.66 -10.34 -33.39
N GLY A 302 16.97 -10.42 -32.09
CA GLY A 302 16.70 -9.37 -31.13
C GLY A 302 15.84 -9.82 -29.96
N VAL A 303 15.82 -8.97 -28.94
CA VAL A 303 15.07 -9.20 -27.71
C VAL A 303 14.25 -7.96 -27.38
N THR A 304 12.94 -8.13 -27.35
CA THR A 304 12.01 -7.12 -26.85
C THR A 304 12.13 -7.08 -25.33
N PHE A 305 12.22 -5.88 -24.76
CA PHE A 305 12.23 -5.68 -23.33
C PHE A 305 11.12 -4.71 -22.90
N THR A 306 10.61 -4.93 -21.71
CA THR A 306 9.72 -4.00 -21.02
C THR A 306 10.39 -3.55 -19.73
N ALA A 307 10.35 -2.27 -19.44
CA ALA A 307 10.94 -1.64 -18.29
C ALA A 307 9.86 -0.88 -17.52
N LEU A 308 9.68 -1.24 -16.25
CA LEU A 308 8.76 -0.58 -15.34
C LEU A 308 9.55 0.08 -14.22
N ASP A 309 9.39 1.39 -14.05
CA ASP A 309 9.93 2.13 -12.91
C ASP A 309 9.20 1.68 -11.63
N ILE A 310 9.94 1.06 -10.71
CA ILE A 310 9.46 0.56 -9.43
C ILE A 310 10.02 1.36 -8.24
N THR A 311 10.73 2.47 -8.50
CA THR A 311 11.37 3.31 -7.46
C THR A 311 10.36 3.70 -6.39
N ARG A 312 9.19 4.21 -6.80
CA ARG A 312 8.14 4.64 -5.88
C ARG A 312 7.60 3.51 -5.01
N ARG A 313 7.51 2.29 -5.56
CA ARG A 313 7.05 1.11 -4.81
C ARG A 313 8.07 0.75 -3.73
N ILE A 314 9.36 0.70 -4.07
CA ILE A 314 10.44 0.40 -3.13
C ILE A 314 10.54 1.49 -2.05
N GLU A 315 10.40 2.77 -2.41
CA GLU A 315 10.36 3.87 -1.45
C GLU A 315 9.23 3.72 -0.42
N ILE A 316 8.02 3.40 -0.88
CA ILE A 316 6.85 3.20 0.01
C ILE A 316 7.09 2.00 0.92
N GLU A 317 7.60 0.89 0.38
CA GLU A 317 7.87 -0.32 1.16
C GLU A 317 8.97 -0.07 2.21
N ASN A 318 10.04 0.64 1.85
CA ASN A 318 11.10 1.02 2.77
C ASN A 318 10.63 2.02 3.83
N ALA A 319 9.83 3.02 3.45
CA ALA A 319 9.26 3.98 4.39
C ALA A 319 8.31 3.30 5.38
N LEU A 320 7.51 2.33 4.93
CA LEU A 320 6.66 1.51 5.78
C LEU A 320 7.50 0.69 6.76
N ARG A 321 8.50 -0.06 6.27
CA ARG A 321 9.42 -0.84 7.11
C ARG A 321 10.16 0.03 8.12
N GLU A 322 10.60 1.22 7.72
CA GLU A 322 11.28 2.15 8.62
C GLU A 322 10.32 2.70 9.68
N SER A 323 9.07 2.99 9.31
CA SER A 323 8.03 3.43 10.24
C SER A 323 7.69 2.34 11.26
N GLU A 324 7.49 1.08 10.81
CA GLU A 324 7.25 -0.07 11.67
C GLU A 324 8.42 -0.29 12.64
N ARG A 325 9.66 -0.20 12.14
CA ARG A 325 10.86 -0.31 12.97
C ARG A 325 10.95 0.82 13.99
N LYS A 326 10.65 2.07 13.60
CA LYS A 326 10.62 3.23 14.51
C LYS A 326 9.57 3.04 15.61
N PHE A 327 8.37 2.59 15.24
CA PHE A 327 7.31 2.29 16.19
C PHE A 327 7.74 1.19 17.17
N SER A 328 8.20 0.04 16.69
CA SER A 328 8.64 -1.08 17.53
C SER A 328 9.75 -0.65 18.49
N LEU A 329 10.75 0.10 18.03
CA LEU A 329 11.83 0.59 18.89
C LEU A 329 11.34 1.58 19.96
N ALA A 330 10.52 2.56 19.59
CA ALA A 330 10.00 3.54 20.55
C ALA A 330 9.07 2.87 21.58
N PHE A 331 8.23 1.95 21.12
CA PHE A 331 7.30 1.18 21.94
C PHE A 331 8.06 0.33 22.96
N ASP A 332 9.08 -0.43 22.54
CA ASP A 332 9.87 -1.30 23.43
C ASP A 332 10.88 -0.57 24.32
N ALA A 333 11.40 0.58 23.86
CA ALA A 333 12.32 1.40 24.64
C ALA A 333 11.63 2.17 25.78
N SER A 334 10.30 2.32 25.75
CA SER A 334 9.56 2.96 26.83
C SER A 334 9.83 2.26 28.17
N PRO A 335 10.22 3.00 29.23
CA PRO A 335 10.37 2.43 30.56
C PRO A 335 9.01 2.04 31.15
N ASP A 336 7.97 2.84 30.86
CA ASP A 336 6.60 2.57 31.27
C ASP A 336 6.01 1.39 30.49
N SER A 337 5.13 0.64 31.16
CA SER A 337 4.38 -0.46 30.56
C SER A 337 3.36 0.09 29.58
N VAL A 338 3.38 -0.37 28.33
CA VAL A 338 2.40 -0.01 27.31
C VAL A 338 1.75 -1.26 26.76
N ASN A 339 0.42 -1.26 26.72
CA ASN A 339 -0.37 -2.34 26.16
C ASN A 339 -1.55 -1.81 25.33
N ILE A 340 -1.91 -2.56 24.31
CA ILE A 340 -3.07 -2.31 23.46
C ILE A 340 -4.04 -3.49 23.61
N ASN A 341 -5.29 -3.19 23.91
CA ASN A 341 -6.37 -4.15 24.03
C ASN A 341 -7.47 -3.83 23.02
N ARG A 342 -8.17 -4.85 22.52
CA ARG A 342 -9.38 -4.61 21.73
C ARG A 342 -10.50 -4.13 22.65
N LEU A 343 -11.25 -3.10 22.22
CA LEU A 343 -12.32 -2.52 23.06
C LEU A 343 -13.49 -3.49 23.26
N GLU A 344 -13.81 -4.30 22.25
CA GLU A 344 -14.97 -5.21 22.23
C GLU A 344 -14.92 -6.28 23.33
N ASP A 345 -13.77 -6.95 23.49
CA ASP A 345 -13.63 -8.10 24.39
C ASP A 345 -12.45 -7.99 25.38
N GLY A 346 -11.64 -6.94 25.27
CA GLY A 346 -10.52 -6.68 26.19
C GLY A 346 -9.29 -7.56 25.94
N LEU A 347 -9.24 -8.31 24.84
CA LEU A 347 -8.08 -9.13 24.50
C LEU A 347 -6.84 -8.27 24.29
N TYR A 348 -5.70 -8.74 24.80
CA TYR A 348 -4.41 -8.11 24.48
C TYR A 348 -4.08 -8.33 23.01
N VAL A 349 -3.83 -7.23 22.31
CA VAL A 349 -3.37 -7.21 20.92
C VAL A 349 -1.86 -7.05 20.87
N GLU A 350 -1.32 -6.14 21.69
CA GLU A 350 0.11 -5.83 21.69
C GLU A 350 0.57 -5.36 23.06
N ILE A 351 1.80 -5.74 23.45
CA ILE A 351 2.48 -5.26 24.65
C ILE A 351 3.93 -4.92 24.31
N ASN A 352 4.49 -3.96 25.04
CA ASN A 352 5.89 -3.60 24.92
C ASN A 352 6.76 -4.34 25.94
N LYS A 353 8.09 -4.21 25.82
CA LYS A 353 9.03 -4.71 26.84
C LYS A 353 8.85 -4.08 28.24
N GLY A 354 8.29 -2.89 28.35
CA GLY A 354 7.91 -2.29 29.64
C GLY A 354 6.87 -3.12 30.40
N PHE A 355 5.85 -3.62 29.69
CA PHE A 355 4.81 -4.48 30.25
C PHE A 355 5.40 -5.79 30.76
N GLU A 356 6.28 -6.43 29.99
CA GLU A 356 6.95 -7.66 30.41
C GLU A 356 7.76 -7.44 31.69
N ARG A 357 8.51 -6.34 31.79
CA ARG A 357 9.30 -6.00 32.99
C ARG A 357 8.43 -5.70 34.21
N LEU A 358 7.33 -4.95 34.03
CA LEU A 358 6.47 -4.53 35.14
C LEU A 358 5.61 -5.68 35.67
N THR A 359 5.12 -6.54 34.78
CA THR A 359 4.10 -7.56 35.10
C THR A 359 4.67 -8.98 35.18
N GLY A 360 5.78 -9.25 34.49
CA GLY A 360 6.37 -10.58 34.35
C GLY A 360 5.71 -11.48 33.30
N TYR A 361 4.69 -11.01 32.60
CA TYR A 361 4.03 -11.74 31.51
C TYR A 361 4.68 -11.42 30.16
N SER A 362 5.07 -12.46 29.41
CA SER A 362 5.60 -12.32 28.06
C SER A 362 4.48 -12.16 27.02
N ARG A 363 4.85 -11.79 25.78
CA ARG A 363 3.90 -11.75 24.66
C ARG A 363 3.19 -13.09 24.45
N ASP A 364 3.91 -14.20 24.63
CA ASP A 364 3.35 -15.55 24.48
C ASP A 364 2.37 -15.89 25.61
N ASP A 365 2.61 -15.40 26.83
CA ASP A 365 1.73 -15.66 27.98
C ASP A 365 0.34 -15.01 27.85
N ILE A 366 0.25 -13.90 27.11
CA ILE A 366 -0.97 -13.08 27.00
C ILE A 366 -1.72 -13.27 25.68
N ALA A 367 -1.13 -13.99 24.71
CA ALA A 367 -1.74 -14.19 23.41
C ALA A 367 -3.14 -14.82 23.57
N GLY A 368 -4.17 -14.15 23.07
CA GLY A 368 -5.56 -14.61 23.16
C GLY A 368 -6.17 -14.52 24.57
N ARG A 369 -5.58 -13.75 25.49
CA ARG A 369 -6.07 -13.57 26.86
C ARG A 369 -6.46 -12.11 27.14
N THR A 370 -7.36 -11.92 28.09
CA THR A 370 -7.79 -10.63 28.61
C THR A 370 -7.06 -10.29 29.92
N SER A 371 -7.22 -9.05 30.40
CA SER A 371 -6.75 -8.65 31.74
C SER A 371 -7.37 -9.45 32.89
N LEU A 372 -8.55 -10.06 32.68
CA LEU A 372 -9.19 -10.94 33.66
C LEU A 372 -8.54 -12.33 33.67
N ASP A 373 -8.23 -12.88 32.50
CA ASP A 373 -7.66 -14.23 32.36
C ASP A 373 -6.27 -14.35 33.00
N ILE A 374 -5.51 -13.25 33.01
CA ILE A 374 -4.20 -13.18 33.68
C ILE A 374 -4.28 -12.63 35.11
N ASN A 375 -5.48 -12.29 35.60
CA ASN A 375 -5.73 -11.78 36.95
C ASN A 375 -4.79 -10.63 37.37
N ILE A 376 -4.52 -9.70 36.45
CA ILE A 376 -3.53 -8.63 36.65
C ILE A 376 -4.00 -7.54 37.62
N TRP A 377 -5.32 -7.43 37.84
CA TRP A 377 -5.88 -6.44 38.76
C TRP A 377 -5.96 -7.02 40.16
N HIS A 378 -5.30 -6.40 41.14
CA HIS A 378 -5.42 -6.83 42.53
C HIS A 378 -6.84 -6.58 43.07
N ASN A 379 -7.41 -5.42 42.72
CA ASN A 379 -8.74 -4.99 43.10
C ASN A 379 -9.65 -4.91 41.87
N SER A 380 -10.73 -5.69 41.86
CA SER A 380 -11.70 -5.72 40.76
C SER A 380 -12.49 -4.41 40.64
N ALA A 381 -12.69 -3.67 41.73
CA ALA A 381 -13.38 -2.38 41.70
C ALA A 381 -12.58 -1.33 40.92
N ASP A 382 -11.25 -1.37 41.00
CA ASP A 382 -10.38 -0.42 40.30
C ASP A 382 -10.39 -0.66 38.79
N ARG A 383 -10.45 -1.93 38.39
CA ARG A 383 -10.70 -2.31 37.00
C ARG A 383 -12.04 -1.77 36.51
N GLN A 384 -13.10 -1.93 37.31
CA GLN A 384 -14.44 -1.44 36.94
C GLN A 384 -14.44 0.08 36.77
N ARG A 385 -13.76 0.83 37.64
CA ARG A 385 -13.59 2.29 37.51
C ARG A 385 -12.90 2.66 36.20
N LEU A 386 -11.82 1.96 35.82
CA LEU A 386 -11.14 2.20 34.54
C LEU A 386 -12.05 1.91 33.34
N VAL A 387 -12.73 0.75 33.33
CA VAL A 387 -13.63 0.35 32.24
C VAL A 387 -14.79 1.34 32.10
N GLN A 388 -15.39 1.75 33.21
CA GLN A 388 -16.48 2.74 33.21
C GLN A 388 -16.00 4.08 32.66
N ALA A 389 -14.85 4.58 33.11
CA ALA A 389 -14.30 5.84 32.60
C ALA A 389 -13.99 5.79 31.10
N ILE A 390 -13.47 4.68 30.59
CA ILE A 390 -13.25 4.47 29.16
C ILE A 390 -14.57 4.46 28.39
N HIS A 391 -15.61 3.80 28.92
CA HIS A 391 -16.91 3.71 28.25
C HIS A 391 -17.64 5.07 28.24
N GLU A 392 -17.58 5.83 29.33
CA GLU A 392 -18.28 7.12 29.46
C GLU A 392 -17.54 8.27 28.77
N ASN A 393 -16.22 8.34 28.93
CA ASN A 393 -15.42 9.50 28.51
C ASN A 393 -14.44 9.20 27.35
N GLY A 394 -14.24 7.93 27.00
CA GLY A 394 -13.22 7.52 26.04
C GLY A 394 -11.79 7.49 26.59
N TYR A 395 -11.59 7.86 27.86
CA TYR A 395 -10.28 7.85 28.52
C TYR A 395 -10.38 7.77 30.05
N CYS A 396 -9.29 7.36 30.68
CA CYS A 396 -9.07 7.36 32.12
C CYS A 396 -7.62 7.83 32.36
N GLU A 397 -7.40 8.80 33.24
CA GLU A 397 -6.07 9.34 33.52
C GLU A 397 -5.68 9.13 34.97
N ASN A 398 -4.42 8.73 35.18
CA ASN A 398 -3.74 8.74 36.47
C ASN A 398 -4.48 7.94 37.57
N LEU A 399 -5.06 6.80 37.22
CA LEU A 399 -5.65 5.90 38.20
C LEU A 399 -4.52 5.17 38.95
N GLU A 400 -4.36 5.49 40.23
CA GLU A 400 -3.46 4.76 41.13
C GLU A 400 -4.15 3.45 41.59
N THR A 401 -3.51 2.32 41.36
CA THR A 401 -4.03 0.99 41.72
C THR A 401 -2.92 -0.03 41.92
N LEU A 402 -3.24 -1.17 42.53
CA LEU A 402 -2.32 -2.31 42.67
C LEU A 402 -2.53 -3.31 41.53
N PHE A 403 -1.44 -3.66 40.87
CA PHE A 403 -1.39 -4.73 39.87
C PHE A 403 -0.69 -5.97 40.45
N ARG A 404 -1.17 -7.14 40.04
CA ARG A 404 -0.60 -8.44 40.39
C ARG A 404 0.35 -8.88 39.27
N ARG A 405 1.60 -9.13 39.64
CA ARG A 405 2.62 -9.72 38.77
C ARG A 405 2.40 -11.22 38.61
N LYS A 406 3.05 -11.81 37.60
CA LYS A 406 2.99 -13.26 37.32
C LYS A 406 3.50 -14.12 38.49
N ASP A 407 4.47 -13.64 39.25
CA ASP A 407 5.00 -14.28 40.46
C ASP A 407 4.09 -14.13 41.70
N GLY A 408 2.97 -13.41 41.57
CA GLY A 408 2.03 -13.12 42.65
C GLY A 408 2.34 -11.85 43.44
N GLY A 409 3.49 -11.21 43.21
CA GLY A 409 3.87 -9.95 43.82
C GLY A 409 2.93 -8.81 43.41
N LEU A 410 2.88 -7.76 44.24
CA LEU A 410 2.07 -6.58 43.98
C LEU A 410 2.97 -5.41 43.56
N VAL A 411 2.51 -4.64 42.60
CA VAL A 411 3.15 -3.40 42.15
C VAL A 411 2.13 -2.27 42.15
N THR A 412 2.54 -1.09 42.62
CA THR A 412 1.68 0.09 42.58
C THR A 412 1.84 0.76 41.22
N GLY A 413 0.80 0.68 40.38
CA GLY A 413 0.80 1.27 39.05
C GLY A 413 -0.07 2.52 38.99
N LEU A 414 0.44 3.56 38.34
CA LEU A 414 -0.33 4.71 37.88
C LEU A 414 -0.71 4.46 36.43
N ILE A 415 -1.96 4.07 36.18
CA ILE A 415 -2.44 3.71 34.84
C ILE A 415 -3.25 4.86 34.21
N SER A 416 -2.95 5.15 32.95
CA SER A 416 -3.73 6.01 32.07
C SER A 416 -4.10 5.22 30.82
N ALA A 417 -5.34 5.31 30.37
CA ALA A 417 -5.85 4.57 29.23
C ALA A 417 -6.75 5.44 28.35
N ARG A 418 -6.76 5.20 27.04
CA ARG A 418 -7.65 5.88 26.11
C ARG A 418 -8.06 5.01 24.93
N VAL A 419 -9.21 5.33 24.35
CA VAL A 419 -9.66 4.69 23.12
C VAL A 419 -8.90 5.28 21.93
N ILE A 420 -8.37 4.40 21.09
CA ILE A 420 -7.74 4.69 19.80
C ILE A 420 -8.41 3.85 18.71
N SER A 421 -8.30 4.28 17.45
CA SER A 421 -8.80 3.52 16.30
C SER A 421 -7.62 2.96 15.51
N LEU A 422 -7.57 1.63 15.38
CA LEU A 422 -6.59 0.92 14.54
C LEU A 422 -7.36 0.25 13.40
N HIS A 423 -7.11 0.68 12.16
CA HIS A 423 -7.82 0.21 10.96
C HIS A 423 -9.36 0.30 11.06
N GLY A 424 -9.88 1.33 11.74
CA GLY A 424 -11.32 1.52 11.94
C GLY A 424 -11.92 0.70 13.09
N VAL A 425 -11.13 -0.15 13.74
CA VAL A 425 -11.55 -0.96 14.89
C VAL A 425 -11.12 -0.27 16.20
N PRO A 426 -12.03 -0.06 17.16
CA PRO A 426 -11.70 0.60 18.41
C PRO A 426 -10.86 -0.31 19.32
N HIS A 427 -9.79 0.27 19.87
CA HIS A 427 -8.86 -0.35 20.79
C HIS A 427 -8.62 0.57 21.98
N ILE A 428 -8.13 0.02 23.09
CA ILE A 428 -7.67 0.76 24.27
C ILE A 428 -6.16 0.69 24.28
N ILE A 429 -5.49 1.84 24.29
CA ILE A 429 -4.07 1.91 24.65
C ILE A 429 -3.97 2.31 26.12
N SER A 430 -3.19 1.56 26.89
CA SER A 430 -2.92 1.83 28.30
C SER A 430 -1.42 2.02 28.52
N ILE A 431 -1.08 3.00 29.35
CA ILE A 431 0.27 3.26 29.82
C ILE A 431 0.25 3.17 31.34
N THR A 432 1.11 2.35 31.91
CA THR A 432 1.21 2.15 33.35
C THR A 432 2.63 2.42 33.82
N ARG A 433 2.77 3.36 34.75
CA ARG A 433 4.04 3.66 35.42
C ARG A 433 4.10 2.99 36.77
N ASP A 434 5.21 2.31 37.07
CA ASP A 434 5.48 1.82 38.43
C ASP A 434 5.85 3.00 39.34
N ILE A 435 5.07 3.19 40.40
CA ILE A 435 5.28 4.25 41.41
C ILE A 435 5.54 3.66 42.80
N SER A 436 5.90 2.38 42.90
CA SER A 436 6.11 1.68 44.16
C SER A 436 7.21 2.33 45.00
N ASP A 437 8.37 2.62 44.40
CA ASP A 437 9.49 3.27 45.10
C ASP A 437 9.11 4.67 45.62
N ARG A 438 8.34 5.43 44.83
CA ARG A 438 7.84 6.74 45.24
C ARG A 438 6.93 6.62 46.47
N LYS A 439 5.97 5.69 46.44
CA LYS A 439 5.03 5.46 47.55
C LYS A 439 5.75 4.97 48.80
N GLN A 440 6.76 4.11 48.65
CA GLN A 440 7.55 3.64 49.78
C GLN A 440 8.35 4.79 50.42
N ALA A 441 8.99 5.64 49.61
CA ALA A 441 9.71 6.80 50.11
C ALA A 441 8.78 7.83 50.78
N GLU A 442 7.57 8.04 50.24
CA GLU A 442 6.54 8.88 50.85
C GLU A 442 6.10 8.32 52.21
N ALA A 443 5.78 7.03 52.27
CA ALA A 443 5.36 6.37 53.51
C ALA A 443 6.47 6.34 54.57
N GLU A 444 7.73 6.11 54.18
CA GLU A 444 8.87 6.16 55.09
C GLU A 444 9.05 7.58 55.66
N ARG A 445 8.93 8.62 54.81
CA ARG A 445 9.00 10.01 55.26
C ARG A 445 7.87 10.35 56.23
N GLU A 446 6.64 9.92 55.94
CA GLU A 446 5.50 10.11 56.84
C GLU A 446 5.70 9.40 58.18
N LEU A 447 6.19 8.16 58.17
CA LEU A 447 6.49 7.40 59.38
C LEU A 447 7.54 8.11 60.26
N LEU A 448 8.61 8.62 59.66
CA LEU A 448 9.64 9.40 60.38
C LEU A 448 9.06 10.68 61.00
N MET A 449 8.21 11.40 60.27
CA MET A 449 7.55 12.60 60.78
C MET A 449 6.62 12.27 61.95
N VAL A 450 5.81 11.21 61.85
CA VAL A 450 4.94 10.75 62.94
C VAL A 450 5.75 10.36 64.18
N ALA A 451 6.89 9.67 64.01
CA ALA A 451 7.76 9.30 65.12
C ALA A 451 8.34 10.53 65.87
N ILE A 452 8.74 11.58 65.13
CA ILE A 452 9.25 12.83 65.72
C ILE A 452 8.14 13.65 66.38
N GLU A 453 6.94 13.71 65.79
CA GLU A 453 5.80 14.45 66.37
C GLU A 453 5.28 13.80 67.66
N GLN A 454 5.40 12.48 67.82
CA GLN A 454 4.89 11.75 68.99
C GLN A 454 5.89 11.58 70.14
N THR A 455 7.16 11.98 69.98
CA THR A 455 8.14 11.86 71.09
C THR A 455 7.82 12.82 72.23
N ARG A 456 8.20 12.42 73.46
CA ARG A 456 7.99 13.21 74.69
C ARG A 456 9.08 14.24 74.93
N ASP A 457 10.26 14.02 74.35
CA ASP A 457 11.38 14.97 74.42
C ASP A 457 11.18 16.08 73.39
N ILE A 458 11.69 17.27 73.70
CA ILE A 458 11.70 18.39 72.78
C ILE A 458 12.63 18.02 71.62
N VAL A 459 12.11 18.07 70.39
CA VAL A 459 12.90 17.98 69.17
C VAL A 459 12.74 19.28 68.39
N VAL A 460 13.85 19.97 68.17
CA VAL A 460 13.90 21.24 67.44
C VAL A 460 14.97 21.17 66.36
N VAL A 461 14.64 21.65 65.16
CA VAL A 461 15.60 21.86 64.09
C VAL A 461 15.76 23.36 63.88
N THR A 462 17.00 23.84 63.84
CA THR A 462 17.33 25.24 63.55
C THR A 462 18.15 25.37 62.28
N ASP A 463 18.21 26.58 61.72
CA ASP A 463 19.24 26.95 60.75
C ASP A 463 20.61 27.14 61.42
N GLN A 464 21.60 27.57 60.63
CA GLN A 464 22.99 27.81 61.06
C GLN A 464 23.12 28.95 62.08
N ASP A 465 22.17 29.90 62.11
CA ASP A 465 22.16 31.04 63.02
C ASP A 465 21.36 30.75 64.31
N GLY A 466 20.74 29.57 64.40
CA GLY A 466 19.95 29.14 65.54
C GLY A 466 18.49 29.60 65.50
N ALA A 467 17.99 30.05 64.33
CA ALA A 467 16.57 30.30 64.13
C ALA A 467 15.82 28.97 63.93
N ILE A 468 14.72 28.81 64.66
CA ILE A 468 13.92 27.58 64.69
C ILE A 468 13.24 27.40 63.33
N GLN A 469 13.50 26.29 62.65
CA GLN A 469 12.82 25.89 61.41
C GLN A 469 11.71 24.86 61.67
N TYR A 470 11.89 24.01 62.68
CA TYR A 470 10.92 23.02 63.11
C TYR A 470 10.97 22.83 64.62
N ALA A 471 9.82 22.61 65.25
CA ALA A 471 9.70 22.24 66.66
C ALA A 471 8.54 21.25 66.81
N ASN A 472 8.76 20.12 67.48
CA ASN A 472 7.71 19.11 67.71
C ASN A 472 6.71 19.55 68.80
N PRO A 473 5.58 18.86 69.02
CA PRO A 473 4.56 19.25 70.00
C PRO A 473 5.05 19.25 71.45
N ALA A 474 6.07 18.45 71.77
CA ALA A 474 6.71 18.47 73.09
C ALA A 474 7.36 19.83 73.39
N PHE A 475 7.94 20.50 72.38
CA PHE A 475 8.43 21.87 72.52
C PHE A 475 7.34 22.81 73.03
N GLU A 476 6.15 22.80 72.44
CA GLU A 476 5.06 23.68 72.87
C GLU A 476 4.60 23.35 74.29
N LYS A 477 4.40 22.06 74.56
CA LYS A 477 3.90 21.58 75.85
C LYS A 477 4.85 21.90 77.00
N ILE A 478 6.15 21.79 76.77
CA ILE A 478 7.18 22.02 77.80
C ILE A 478 7.50 23.51 77.88
N THR A 479 7.80 24.17 76.77
CA THR A 479 8.27 25.57 76.81
C THR A 479 7.14 26.59 77.02
N GLY A 480 5.91 26.21 76.69
CA GLY A 480 4.74 27.09 76.71
C GLY A 480 4.66 28.03 75.49
N TYR A 481 5.60 27.96 74.56
CA TYR A 481 5.56 28.72 73.31
C TYR A 481 4.93 27.89 72.19
N ALA A 482 3.92 28.43 71.51
CA ALA A 482 3.33 27.79 70.33
C ALA A 482 4.36 27.69 69.19
N ARG A 483 4.24 26.69 68.33
CA ARG A 483 5.14 26.44 67.20
C ARG A 483 5.10 27.62 66.23
N GLU A 484 3.91 28.16 65.95
CA GLU A 484 3.73 29.28 65.02
C GLU A 484 4.40 30.57 65.50
N GLU A 485 4.52 30.79 66.81
CA GLU A 485 5.24 31.95 67.37
C GLU A 485 6.74 31.70 67.53
N SER A 486 7.18 30.44 67.45
CA SER A 486 8.56 30.02 67.70
C SER A 486 9.35 29.82 66.41
N VAL A 487 8.71 29.29 65.36
CA VAL A 487 9.33 29.12 64.04
C VAL A 487 9.76 30.49 63.50
N GLY A 488 10.99 30.58 63.00
CA GLY A 488 11.67 31.79 62.55
C GLY A 488 12.33 32.60 63.68
N ARG A 489 12.07 32.30 64.96
CA ARG A 489 12.75 32.95 66.09
C ARG A 489 14.00 32.20 66.51
N ASN A 490 14.94 32.92 67.11
CA ASN A 490 16.16 32.35 67.61
C ASN A 490 15.94 31.57 68.92
N MET A 491 16.63 30.44 69.09
CA MET A 491 16.56 29.55 70.26
C MET A 491 16.85 30.28 71.60
N ARG A 492 17.52 31.45 71.54
CA ARG A 492 17.68 32.37 72.67
C ARG A 492 16.37 32.83 73.30
N LEU A 493 15.21 32.59 72.68
CA LEU A 493 13.92 32.88 73.32
C LEU A 493 13.75 32.18 74.68
N LEU A 494 14.34 30.99 74.85
CA LEU A 494 14.25 30.22 76.10
C LEU A 494 15.38 30.55 77.09
N LYS A 495 16.32 31.42 76.73
CA LYS A 495 17.52 31.67 77.53
C LYS A 495 17.15 32.23 78.91
N SER A 496 17.74 31.66 79.96
CA SER A 496 17.70 32.21 81.32
C SER A 496 18.94 33.04 81.67
N ASP A 497 19.00 33.52 82.90
CA ASP A 497 20.12 34.23 83.52
C ASP A 497 21.11 33.29 84.26
N LYS A 498 20.93 31.96 84.19
CA LYS A 498 21.73 30.99 84.94
C LYS A 498 23.03 30.57 84.26
N GLN A 499 23.10 30.63 82.93
CA GLN A 499 24.30 30.34 82.15
C GLN A 499 24.98 31.65 81.73
N ASP A 500 26.30 31.69 81.82
CA ASP A 500 27.10 32.86 81.45
C ASP A 500 27.41 32.90 79.94
N GLY A 501 28.13 33.94 79.51
CA GLY A 501 28.51 34.10 78.10
C GLY A 501 29.51 33.03 77.62
N ALA A 502 30.41 32.57 78.49
CA ALA A 502 31.43 31.58 78.16
C ALA A 502 30.80 30.22 77.85
N PHE A 503 29.78 29.82 78.60
CA PHE A 503 29.01 28.59 78.35
C PHE A 503 28.41 28.55 76.94
N TYR A 504 27.74 29.62 76.51
CA TYR A 504 27.15 29.66 75.16
C TYR A 504 28.21 29.76 74.06
N GLN A 505 29.37 30.39 74.33
CA GLN A 505 30.49 30.39 73.38
C GLN A 505 31.04 28.99 73.16
N GLU A 506 31.25 28.21 74.23
CA GLU A 506 31.69 26.81 74.13
C GLU A 506 30.70 25.95 73.35
N LEU A 507 29.40 26.08 73.66
CA LEU A 507 28.34 25.37 72.94
C LEU A 507 28.41 25.69 71.43
N TRP A 508 28.44 26.97 71.07
CA TRP A 508 28.47 27.40 69.67
C TRP A 508 29.76 26.99 68.95
N GLN A 509 30.91 27.03 69.62
CA GLN A 509 32.17 26.52 69.07
C GLN A 509 32.12 25.02 68.82
N THR A 510 31.51 24.26 69.73
CA THR A 510 31.39 22.80 69.62
C THR A 510 30.55 22.41 68.40
N ILE A 511 29.33 22.97 68.31
CA ILE A 511 28.40 22.59 67.24
C ILE A 511 28.82 23.15 65.87
N SER A 512 29.35 24.38 65.82
CA SER A 512 29.89 24.96 64.59
C SER A 512 31.17 24.26 64.12
N GLY A 513 31.90 23.63 65.05
CA GLY A 513 33.05 22.78 64.79
C GLY A 513 32.68 21.39 64.25
N GLY A 514 31.39 21.10 64.05
CA GLY A 514 30.92 19.81 63.52
C GLY A 514 30.76 18.71 64.57
N THR A 515 30.87 19.03 65.86
CA THR A 515 30.77 18.04 66.96
C THR A 515 29.44 18.20 67.70
N ALA A 516 28.84 17.08 68.13
CA ALA A 516 27.65 17.12 68.98
C ALA A 516 27.99 17.66 70.38
N TRP A 517 27.20 18.62 70.85
CA TRP A 517 27.32 19.16 72.21
C TRP A 517 26.29 18.49 73.12
N ASN A 518 26.69 18.18 74.35
CA ASN A 518 25.82 17.61 75.38
C ASN A 518 25.98 18.39 76.68
N GLY A 519 24.88 18.69 77.36
CA GLY A 519 24.94 19.30 78.68
C GLY A 519 23.59 19.75 79.20
N HIS A 520 23.60 20.20 80.45
CA HIS A 520 22.41 20.71 81.12
C HIS A 520 22.26 22.22 80.93
N ILE A 521 21.08 22.65 80.51
CA ILE A 521 20.74 24.06 80.33
C ILE A 521 19.56 24.39 81.22
N VAL A 522 19.60 25.55 81.89
CA VAL A 522 18.46 26.06 82.64
C VAL A 522 17.81 27.12 81.76
N ASN A 523 16.61 26.81 81.28
CA ASN A 523 15.86 27.67 80.39
C ASN A 523 14.64 28.25 81.11
N ARG A 524 14.04 29.27 80.49
CA ARG A 524 12.84 29.94 80.95
C ARG A 524 11.68 29.61 80.02
N ARG A 525 10.58 29.13 80.60
CA ARG A 525 9.30 28.94 79.89
C ARG A 525 8.65 30.30 79.60
N LYS A 526 7.61 30.31 78.76
CA LYS A 526 6.85 31.52 78.42
C LYS A 526 6.22 32.21 79.64
N ASP A 527 5.81 31.43 80.64
CA ASP A 527 5.24 31.91 81.90
C ASP A 527 6.28 32.48 82.89
N GLY A 528 7.57 32.42 82.54
CA GLY A 528 8.68 32.91 83.35
C GLY A 528 9.31 31.88 84.28
N MET A 529 8.72 30.68 84.44
CA MET A 529 9.26 29.61 85.27
C MET A 529 10.56 29.05 84.67
N LEU A 530 11.51 28.73 85.55
CA LEU A 530 12.75 28.07 85.15
C LEU A 530 12.58 26.55 85.11
N TYR A 531 13.20 25.92 84.12
CA TYR A 531 13.28 24.47 84.00
C TYR A 531 14.69 24.08 83.57
N THR A 532 15.13 22.91 84.01
CA THR A 532 16.43 22.34 83.62
C THR A 532 16.20 21.27 82.56
N GLU A 533 16.83 21.45 81.42
CA GLU A 533 16.85 20.47 80.34
C GLU A 533 18.20 19.76 80.27
N ASP A 534 18.16 18.47 80.00
CA ASP A 534 19.31 17.74 79.46
C ASP A 534 19.23 17.80 77.94
N ALA A 535 20.24 18.38 77.29
CA ALA A 535 20.19 18.72 75.88
C ALA A 535 21.37 18.13 75.11
N THR A 536 21.06 17.49 73.99
CA THR A 536 22.01 17.11 72.95
C THR A 536 21.74 17.95 71.71
N ILE A 537 22.76 18.66 71.21
CA ILE A 537 22.66 19.49 70.00
C ILE A 537 23.68 18.99 68.99
N SER A 538 23.21 18.55 67.83
CA SER A 538 24.03 17.92 66.80
C SER A 538 23.95 18.69 65.48
N PRO A 539 25.07 18.93 64.78
CA PRO A 539 25.05 19.49 63.43
C PRO A 539 24.55 18.48 62.41
N VAL A 540 23.76 18.95 61.45
CA VAL A 540 23.33 18.19 60.27
C VAL A 540 24.06 18.76 59.06
N CYS A 541 24.73 17.88 58.31
CA CYS A 541 25.52 18.28 57.15
C CYS A 541 24.86 17.85 55.83
N ASP A 542 25.08 18.63 54.78
CA ASP A 542 24.76 18.24 53.42
C ASP A 542 25.77 17.20 52.87
N ARG A 543 25.53 16.71 51.63
CA ARG A 543 26.40 15.74 50.96
C ARG A 543 27.84 16.23 50.75
N SER A 544 28.09 17.53 50.86
CA SER A 544 29.43 18.13 50.75
C SER A 544 30.14 18.27 52.10
N GLY A 545 29.51 17.84 53.19
CA GLY A 545 30.07 17.94 54.55
C GLY A 545 29.87 19.31 55.21
N ARG A 546 29.14 20.23 54.58
CA ARG A 546 28.84 21.55 55.15
C ARG A 546 27.62 21.46 56.06
N ILE A 547 27.71 22.01 57.27
CA ILE A 547 26.61 22.08 58.23
C ILE A 547 25.48 22.94 57.63
N THR A 548 24.27 22.41 57.52
CA THR A 548 23.09 23.15 57.05
C THR A 548 22.14 23.52 58.19
N ASN A 549 22.09 22.69 59.23
CA ASN A 549 21.12 22.80 60.32
C ASN A 549 21.71 22.27 61.62
N TYR A 550 21.06 22.59 62.74
CA TYR A 550 21.27 21.91 64.01
C TYR A 550 19.99 21.19 64.45
N VAL A 551 20.14 19.97 64.96
CA VAL A 551 19.05 19.21 65.59
C VAL A 551 19.32 19.15 67.08
N ALA A 552 18.38 19.65 67.87
CA ALA A 552 18.43 19.59 69.32
C ALA A 552 17.37 18.62 69.84
N VAL A 553 17.81 17.65 70.65
CA VAL A 553 16.93 16.77 71.44
C VAL A 553 17.11 17.15 72.90
N LYS A 554 16.01 17.47 73.59
CA LYS A 554 16.07 18.02 74.95
C LYS A 554 15.01 17.38 75.84
N ARG A 555 15.44 16.88 76.99
CA ARG A 555 14.57 16.28 78.00
C ARG A 555 14.46 17.20 79.19
N ASP A 556 13.24 17.52 79.62
CA ASP A 556 13.00 18.26 80.86
C ASP A 556 13.27 17.34 82.06
N ILE A 557 14.35 17.61 82.79
CA ILE A 557 14.80 16.83 83.96
C ILE A 557 14.53 17.58 85.28
N THR A 558 13.70 18.63 85.25
CA THR A 558 13.46 19.49 86.43
C THR A 558 12.90 18.71 87.61
N GLU A 559 11.87 17.89 87.38
CA GLU A 559 11.26 17.06 88.43
C GLU A 559 12.21 15.94 88.87
N GLU A 560 13.01 15.39 87.96
CA GLU A 560 14.00 14.34 88.27
C GLU A 560 15.10 14.88 89.22
N ILE A 561 15.64 16.06 88.92
CA ILE A 561 16.61 16.75 89.79
C ILE A 561 15.98 17.08 91.15
N LYS A 562 14.74 17.58 91.16
CA LYS A 562 14.03 17.94 92.40
C LYS A 562 13.77 16.72 93.29
N LEU A 563 13.31 15.61 92.72
CA LEU A 563 13.09 14.35 93.42
C LEU A 563 14.41 13.77 93.95
N ALA A 564 15.47 13.80 93.14
CA ALA A 564 16.80 13.36 93.57
C ALA A 564 17.32 14.20 94.75
N GLY A 565 17.15 15.52 94.70
CA GLY A 565 17.50 16.42 95.80
C GLY A 565 16.70 16.15 97.09
N GLN A 566 15.39 15.91 96.97
CA GLN A 566 14.52 15.54 98.11
C GLN A 566 14.94 14.20 98.72
N LEU A 567 15.24 13.19 97.90
CA LEU A 567 15.71 11.89 98.36
C LEU A 567 17.06 12.01 99.07
N GLN A 568 17.99 12.79 98.51
CA GLN A 568 19.29 13.03 99.12
C GLN A 568 19.14 13.76 100.47
N GLN A 569 18.21 14.70 100.58
CA GLN A 569 17.91 15.40 101.83
C GLN A 569 17.22 14.47 102.85
N ALA A 570 16.31 13.60 102.42
CA ALA A 570 15.67 12.59 103.26
C ALA A 570 16.69 11.57 103.81
N LEU A 571 17.57 11.03 102.96
CA LEU A 571 18.67 10.14 103.38
C LEU A 571 19.63 10.83 104.36
N LYS A 572 19.88 12.13 104.17
CA LYS A 572 20.71 12.93 105.09
C LYS A 572 20.01 13.18 106.43
N MET A 573 18.69 13.33 106.45
CA MET A 573 17.89 13.45 107.69
C MET A 573 17.79 12.11 108.43
N GLU A 574 17.67 11.00 107.72
CA GLU A 574 17.68 9.66 108.31
C GLU A 574 19.02 9.33 108.97
N SER A 575 20.15 9.71 108.33
CA SER A 575 21.48 9.50 108.92
C SER A 575 21.73 10.36 110.16
N VAL A 576 21.27 11.63 110.16
CA VAL A 576 21.32 12.52 111.33
C VAL A 576 20.39 12.02 112.45
N GLY A 577 19.20 11.48 112.12
CA GLY A 577 18.27 10.86 113.05
C GLY A 577 18.85 9.61 113.75
N ARG A 578 19.59 8.77 113.01
CA ARG A 578 20.31 7.62 113.58
C ARG A 578 21.43 8.03 114.54
N LEU A 579 22.17 9.09 114.23
CA LEU A 579 23.22 9.64 115.10
C LEU A 579 22.65 10.31 116.36
N THR A 580 21.52 11.02 116.26
CA THR A 580 20.85 11.62 117.44
C THR A 580 20.14 10.58 118.31
N GLY A 581 19.62 9.48 117.74
CA GLY A 581 19.13 8.34 118.51
C GLY A 581 20.22 7.60 119.31
N GLY A 582 21.45 7.58 118.79
CA GLY A 582 22.62 7.06 119.54
C GLY A 582 23.02 7.96 120.72
N VAL A 583 23.01 9.29 120.53
CA VAL A 583 23.38 10.24 121.59
C VAL A 583 22.29 10.37 122.66
N ALA A 584 21.01 10.18 122.32
CA ALA A 584 19.93 10.17 123.32
C ALA A 584 19.95 8.93 124.23
N HIS A 585 20.60 7.84 123.81
CA HIS A 585 20.77 6.63 124.64
C HIS A 585 21.96 6.74 125.61
N ASP A 586 22.88 7.69 125.41
CA ASP A 586 24.05 7.93 126.27
C ASP A 586 23.80 8.98 127.39
N PHE A 587 22.58 9.53 127.48
CA PHE A 587 22.20 10.55 128.49
C PHE A 587 21.07 10.13 129.45
N ASN A 588 20.74 8.84 129.55
CA ASN A 588 19.86 8.31 130.60
C ASN A 588 20.57 7.29 131.49
#